data_AF-A0A1B7TD23-F1
#
_entry.id   AF-A0A1B7TD23-F1
#
_cell.length_a   1.000
_cell.length_b   1.000
_cell.length_c   1.000
_cell.angle_alpha   90.00
_cell.angle_beta   90.00
_cell.angle_gamma   90.00
#
_symmetry.space_group_name_H-M   'P 1'
#
loop_
_entity.id
_entity.type
_entity.pdbx_description
1 polymer ?
#
loop_
_entity_poly.entity_id
_entity_poly.type
_entity_poly.pdbx_seq_one_letter_code
_entity_poly.pdbx_strand_id
1 'polypeptide(L)'
;MGQETSNPKQYKMTKHDKAILELKKSRDNIDKYSQSMFKKIGMERRQVKNIISNKGKNKDGKLSPTDEMKCKSILKRIRYQESLVNKAVQQLMGLEEMILSIDFKQVEMTFMEGLENGNTILKQLNQELSLEKVDDLLDESQEQMAIANEINEVLGEHQINVAGQQIEDEVDLELQDMIKEMEGSVEMKKPDSAVEKLPSVSHLPELEPKKEKLQKEETEEEEEEEEGFKEQRVLIPS
;
A
#
# COMPACT_ATOMS: atom_id res chain seq x y z
N MET A 1 -37.75 16.63 -43.01
CA MET A 1 -36.27 16.55 -43.05
C MET A 1 -35.77 16.96 -41.68
N GLY A 2 -35.46 16.00 -40.81
CA GLY A 2 -34.93 16.26 -39.46
C GLY A 2 -33.41 16.28 -39.52
N GLN A 3 -32.80 17.38 -39.07
CA GLN A 3 -31.35 17.44 -38.85
C GLN A 3 -31.09 17.02 -37.41
N GLU A 4 -30.54 15.82 -37.24
CA GLU A 4 -29.95 15.38 -35.98
C GLU A 4 -28.65 16.15 -35.77
N THR A 5 -28.68 17.18 -34.92
CA THR A 5 -27.47 17.83 -34.46
C THR A 5 -26.78 16.87 -33.48
N SER A 6 -25.72 16.21 -33.96
CA SER A 6 -24.81 15.42 -33.15
C SER A 6 -24.22 16.28 -32.03
N ASN A 7 -24.74 16.11 -30.82
CA ASN A 7 -24.22 16.76 -29.62
C ASN A 7 -22.76 16.30 -29.39
N PRO A 8 -21.76 17.22 -29.33
CA PRO A 8 -20.39 16.81 -29.15
C PRO A 8 -20.23 16.12 -27.79
N LYS A 9 -19.76 14.87 -27.84
CA LYS A 9 -19.51 14.02 -26.67
C LYS A 9 -18.57 14.76 -25.72
N GLN A 10 -19.10 15.27 -24.60
CA GLN A 10 -18.30 15.93 -23.58
C GLN A 10 -17.37 14.91 -22.94
N TYR A 11 -16.08 14.99 -23.28
CA TYR A 11 -15.05 14.18 -22.63
C TYR A 11 -14.92 14.63 -21.17
N LYS A 12 -15.27 13.76 -20.22
CA LYS A 12 -15.08 14.01 -18.79
C LYS A 12 -13.60 13.91 -18.48
N MET A 13 -12.94 15.06 -18.51
CA MET A 13 -11.51 15.19 -18.24
C MET A 13 -11.16 14.65 -16.85
N THR A 14 -10.20 13.73 -16.80
CA THR A 14 -9.74 13.09 -15.55
C THR A 14 -9.10 14.13 -14.64
N LYS A 15 -9.06 13.87 -13.32
CA LYS A 15 -8.34 14.76 -12.37
C LYS A 15 -6.87 14.94 -12.77
N HIS A 16 -6.23 13.88 -13.25
CA HIS A 16 -4.87 13.87 -13.82
C HIS A 16 -4.74 14.82 -15.01
N ASP A 17 -5.60 14.67 -16.02
CA ASP A 17 -5.62 15.53 -17.21
C ASP A 17 -5.76 17.02 -16.84
N LYS A 18 -6.62 17.33 -15.85
CA LYS A 18 -6.81 18.71 -15.35
C LYS A 18 -5.54 19.25 -14.70
N ALA A 19 -4.87 18.46 -13.85
CA ALA A 19 -3.62 18.85 -13.23
C ALA A 19 -2.53 19.11 -14.27
N ILE A 20 -2.40 18.24 -15.27
CA ILE A 20 -1.45 18.42 -16.38
C ILE A 20 -1.78 19.68 -17.19
N LEU A 21 -3.06 19.95 -17.46
CA LEU A 21 -3.47 21.14 -18.17
C LEU A 21 -3.07 22.41 -17.42
N GLU A 22 -3.29 22.45 -16.10
CA GLU A 22 -2.93 23.59 -15.25
C GLU A 22 -1.42 23.81 -15.22
N LEU A 23 -0.63 22.75 -15.10
CA LEU A 23 0.84 22.81 -15.13
C LEU A 23 1.37 23.25 -16.50
N LYS A 24 0.80 22.73 -17.59
CA LYS A 24 1.16 23.19 -18.94
C LYS A 24 0.81 24.66 -19.15
N LYS A 25 -0.34 25.09 -18.65
CA LYS A 25 -0.75 26.50 -18.70
C LYS A 25 0.19 27.40 -17.91
N SER A 26 0.62 26.99 -16.71
CA SER A 26 1.57 27.75 -15.91
C SER A 26 2.95 27.82 -16.58
N ARG A 27 3.45 26.71 -17.14
CA ARG A 27 4.68 26.67 -17.96
C ARG A 27 4.62 27.65 -19.12
N ASP A 28 3.56 27.61 -19.91
CA ASP A 28 3.38 28.49 -21.08
C ASP A 28 3.29 29.96 -20.66
N ASN A 29 2.67 30.25 -19.52
CA ASN A 29 2.60 31.61 -18.97
C ASN A 29 3.98 32.13 -18.54
N ILE A 30 4.77 31.29 -17.86
CA ILE A 30 6.13 31.63 -17.43
C ILE A 30 7.03 31.86 -18.64
N ASP A 31 6.95 31.00 -19.66
CA ASP A 31 7.71 31.16 -20.91
C ASP A 31 7.34 32.47 -21.64
N LYS A 32 6.05 32.74 -21.84
CA LYS A 32 5.57 34.00 -22.45
C LYS A 32 6.04 35.22 -21.67
N TYR A 33 6.00 35.17 -20.34
CA TYR A 33 6.48 36.26 -19.48
C TYR A 33 8.00 36.44 -19.61
N SER A 34 8.76 35.35 -19.60
CA SER A 34 10.22 35.34 -19.79
C SER A 34 10.62 35.95 -21.14
N GLN A 35 9.99 35.53 -22.24
CA GLN A 35 10.22 36.09 -23.57
C GLN A 35 9.91 37.59 -23.65
N SER A 36 8.82 38.01 -23.01
CA SER A 36 8.45 39.43 -22.92
C SER A 36 9.49 40.22 -22.10
N MET A 37 10.03 39.63 -21.04
CA MET A 37 11.08 40.23 -20.22
C MET A 37 12.40 40.35 -21.00
N PHE A 38 12.81 39.35 -21.77
CA PHE A 38 13.99 39.42 -22.63
C PHE A 38 13.90 40.57 -23.64
N LYS A 39 12.72 40.79 -24.25
CA LYS A 39 12.49 41.93 -25.13
C LYS A 39 12.65 43.26 -24.38
N LYS A 40 12.10 43.38 -23.16
CA LYS A 40 12.26 44.57 -22.31
C LYS A 40 13.73 44.83 -21.96
N ILE A 41 14.46 43.82 -21.50
CA ILE A 41 15.90 43.92 -21.21
C ILE A 41 16.66 44.39 -22.46
N GLY A 42 16.34 43.83 -23.63
CA GLY A 42 16.94 44.24 -24.90
C GLY A 42 16.68 45.71 -25.26
N MET A 43 15.45 46.20 -25.03
CA MET A 43 15.11 47.61 -25.22
C MET A 43 15.84 48.52 -24.22
N GLU A 44 15.88 48.15 -22.94
CA GLU A 44 16.58 48.91 -21.90
C GLU A 44 18.10 48.98 -22.15
N ARG A 45 18.71 47.89 -22.61
CA ARG A 45 20.12 47.87 -23.04
C ARG A 45 20.37 48.82 -24.20
N ARG A 46 19.46 48.89 -25.19
CA ARG A 46 19.55 49.86 -26.29
C ARG A 46 19.37 51.28 -25.79
N GLN A 47 18.46 51.54 -24.84
CA GLN A 47 18.30 52.85 -24.22
C GLN A 47 19.60 53.31 -23.56
N VAL A 48 20.27 52.46 -22.78
CA VAL A 48 21.58 52.76 -22.19
C VAL A 48 22.62 53.06 -23.27
N LYS A 49 22.70 52.22 -24.32
CA LYS A 49 23.63 52.43 -25.45
C LYS A 49 23.37 53.76 -26.16
N ASN A 50 22.10 54.13 -26.34
CA ASN A 50 21.70 55.40 -26.96
C ASN A 50 22.05 56.60 -26.08
N ILE A 51 21.87 56.52 -24.76
CA ILE A 51 22.28 57.59 -23.84
C ILE A 51 23.80 57.81 -23.92
N ILE A 52 24.58 56.72 -23.97
CA ILE A 52 26.04 56.77 -24.11
C ILE A 52 26.47 57.32 -25.49
N SER A 53 25.73 57.00 -26.56
CA SER A 53 26.10 57.37 -27.93
C SER A 53 25.65 58.77 -28.35
N ASN A 54 24.44 59.19 -27.98
CA ASN A 54 23.84 60.44 -28.46
C ASN A 54 24.27 61.67 -27.64
N LYS A 55 24.61 61.48 -26.36
CA LYS A 55 25.07 62.58 -25.51
C LYS A 55 26.57 62.47 -25.39
N GLY A 56 27.21 63.13 -26.35
CA GLY A 56 28.65 63.24 -26.46
C GLY A 56 29.29 63.45 -25.10
N LYS A 57 30.31 62.64 -24.86
CA LYS A 57 31.29 62.83 -23.80
C LYS A 57 31.59 64.32 -23.66
N ASN A 58 31.60 64.84 -22.43
CA ASN A 58 32.10 66.18 -22.13
C ASN A 58 33.54 66.32 -22.69
N LYS A 59 34.08 67.54 -22.74
CA LYS A 59 35.45 67.81 -23.25
C LYS A 59 36.54 66.90 -22.64
N ASP A 60 36.28 66.34 -21.45
CA ASP A 60 37.14 65.40 -20.71
C ASP A 60 36.88 63.90 -21.02
N GLY A 61 36.05 63.57 -22.02
CA GLY A 61 35.72 62.18 -22.35
C GLY A 61 34.67 61.51 -21.44
N LYS A 62 34.14 62.22 -20.44
CA LYS A 62 33.23 61.70 -19.40
C LYS A 62 31.75 62.02 -19.67
N LEU A 63 30.86 61.12 -19.26
CA LEU A 63 29.41 61.32 -19.34
C LEU A 63 28.97 62.37 -18.32
N SER A 64 27.91 63.13 -18.62
CA SER A 64 27.32 64.07 -17.65
C SER A 64 26.86 63.34 -16.37
N PRO A 65 27.07 63.89 -15.16
CA PRO A 65 26.70 63.23 -13.89
C PRO A 65 25.23 62.77 -13.85
N THR A 66 24.33 63.56 -14.44
CA THR A 66 22.90 63.24 -14.53
C THR A 66 22.62 62.03 -15.42
N ASP A 67 23.32 61.93 -16.55
CA ASP A 67 23.16 60.82 -17.50
C ASP A 67 23.84 59.55 -16.97
N GLU A 68 24.94 59.67 -16.22
CA GLU A 68 25.58 58.57 -15.52
C GLU A 68 24.65 57.95 -14.46
N MET A 69 23.99 58.79 -13.64
CA MET A 69 23.02 58.32 -12.65
C MET A 69 21.83 57.58 -13.31
N LYS A 70 21.33 58.11 -14.43
CA LYS A 70 20.27 57.47 -15.23
C LYS A 70 20.72 56.11 -15.78
N CYS A 71 21.91 56.04 -16.38
CA CYS A 71 22.46 54.77 -16.89
C CYS A 71 22.63 53.75 -15.76
N LYS A 72 23.18 54.16 -14.61
CA LYS A 72 23.33 53.29 -13.43
C LYS A 72 21.99 52.76 -12.94
N SER A 73 20.95 53.58 -12.91
CA SER A 73 19.60 53.15 -12.52
C SER A 73 19.03 52.08 -13.48
N ILE A 74 19.14 52.30 -14.79
CA ILE A 74 18.68 51.34 -15.80
C ILE A 74 19.48 50.04 -15.71
N LEU A 75 20.81 50.11 -15.54
CA LEU A 75 21.66 48.93 -15.39
C LEU A 75 21.29 48.10 -14.14
N LYS A 76 20.98 48.75 -13.01
CA LYS A 76 20.48 48.05 -11.82
C LYS A 76 19.15 47.34 -12.09
N ARG A 77 18.23 48.00 -12.82
CA ARG A 77 16.95 47.39 -13.21
C ARG A 77 17.15 46.19 -14.13
N ILE A 78 18.05 46.27 -15.11
CA ILE A 78 18.41 45.16 -15.99
C ILE A 78 18.92 43.97 -15.16
N ARG A 79 19.83 44.20 -14.20
CA ARG A 79 20.36 43.11 -13.35
C ARG A 79 19.29 42.42 -12.52
N TYR A 80 18.34 43.19 -12.00
CA TYR A 80 17.19 42.64 -11.29
C TYR A 80 16.29 41.80 -12.22
N GLN A 81 15.99 42.31 -13.42
CA GLN A 81 15.21 41.57 -14.41
C GLN A 81 15.90 40.28 -14.86
N GLU A 82 17.22 40.29 -15.05
CA GLU A 82 18.02 39.09 -15.34
C GLU A 82 17.94 38.06 -14.21
N SER A 83 18.01 38.51 -12.95
CA SER A 83 17.81 37.62 -11.79
C SER A 83 16.42 36.99 -11.77
N LEU A 84 15.37 37.76 -12.08
CA LEU A 84 14.00 37.24 -12.19
C LEU A 84 13.86 36.22 -13.32
N VAL A 85 14.49 36.47 -14.47
CA VAL A 85 14.49 35.52 -15.59
C VAL A 85 15.19 34.21 -15.21
N ASN A 86 16.32 34.28 -14.51
CA ASN A 86 17.00 33.07 -14.02
C ASN A 86 16.11 32.27 -13.06
N LYS A 87 15.39 32.94 -12.16
CA LYS A 87 14.40 32.27 -11.28
C LYS A 87 13.26 31.65 -12.08
N ALA A 88 12.77 32.33 -13.12
CA ALA A 88 11.73 31.81 -13.99
C ALA A 88 12.19 30.54 -14.73
N VAL A 89 13.44 30.48 -15.19
CA VAL A 89 14.03 29.29 -15.81
C VAL A 89 14.09 28.12 -14.82
N GLN A 90 14.51 28.37 -13.58
CA GLN A 90 14.52 27.34 -12.53
C GLN A 90 13.11 26.80 -12.25
N GLN A 91 12.11 27.69 -12.18
CA GLN A 91 10.71 27.28 -12.02
C GLN A 91 10.19 26.49 -13.21
N LEU A 92 10.59 26.83 -14.43
CA LEU A 92 10.22 26.09 -15.63
C LEU A 92 10.74 24.65 -15.58
N MET A 93 12.00 24.46 -15.18
CA MET A 93 12.57 23.12 -14.98
C MET A 93 11.80 22.32 -13.92
N GLY A 94 11.45 22.95 -12.79
CA GLY A 94 10.66 22.30 -11.75
C GLY A 94 9.24 21.93 -12.20
N LEU A 95 8.60 22.74 -13.05
CA LEU A 95 7.30 22.41 -13.64
C LEU A 95 7.39 21.23 -14.61
N GLU A 96 8.44 21.16 -15.42
CA GLU A 96 8.68 20.03 -16.32
C GLU A 96 8.91 18.72 -15.55
N GLU A 97 9.68 18.77 -14.47
CA GLU A 97 9.87 17.64 -13.55
C GLU A 97 8.54 17.21 -12.90
N MET A 98 7.71 18.16 -12.48
CA MET A 98 6.41 17.86 -11.89
C MET A 98 5.45 17.19 -12.89
N ILE A 99 5.45 17.64 -14.15
CA ILE A 99 4.66 17.01 -15.22
C ILE A 99 5.11 15.56 -15.43
N LEU A 100 6.43 15.33 -15.54
CA LEU A 100 6.98 13.98 -15.70
C LEU A 100 6.66 13.07 -14.51
N SER A 101 6.74 13.60 -13.29
CA SER A 101 6.40 12.86 -12.07
C SER A 101 4.93 12.45 -12.05
N ILE A 102 4.02 13.34 -12.45
CA ILE A 102 2.58 13.04 -12.54
C ILE A 102 2.29 11.99 -13.62
N ASP A 103 2.96 12.07 -14.77
CA ASP A 103 2.84 11.07 -15.82
C ASP A 103 3.35 9.70 -15.34
N PHE A 104 4.49 9.66 -14.64
CA PHE A 104 5.02 8.44 -14.06
C PHE A 104 4.06 7.84 -13.01
N LYS A 105 3.48 8.66 -12.13
CA LYS A 105 2.52 8.23 -11.12
C LYS A 105 1.25 7.63 -11.74
N GLN A 106 0.82 8.15 -12.89
CA GLN A 106 -0.31 7.56 -13.64
C GLN A 106 0.04 6.15 -14.15
N VAL A 107 1.25 5.95 -14.69
CA VAL A 107 1.72 4.63 -15.10
C VAL A 107 1.85 3.67 -13.92
N GLU A 108 2.38 4.15 -12.79
CA GLU A 108 2.52 3.38 -11.55
C GLU A 108 1.14 2.93 -11.03
N MET A 109 0.14 3.81 -11.05
CA MET A 109 -1.24 3.47 -10.69
C MET A 109 -1.81 2.37 -11.59
N THR A 110 -1.67 2.51 -12.92
CA THR A 110 -2.12 1.48 -13.87
C THR A 110 -1.38 0.15 -13.69
N PHE A 111 -0.09 0.20 -13.35
CA PHE A 111 0.69 -1.01 -13.05
C PHE A 111 0.19 -1.70 -11.77
N MET A 112 -0.10 -0.94 -10.72
CA MET A 112 -0.69 -1.47 -9.49
C MET A 112 -2.07 -2.09 -9.73
N GLU A 113 -2.94 -1.42 -10.49
CA GLU A 113 -4.25 -1.96 -10.90
C GLU A 113 -4.10 -3.26 -11.71
N GLY A 114 -3.08 -3.33 -12.58
CA GLY A 114 -2.74 -4.55 -13.33
C GLY A 114 -2.31 -5.71 -12.42
N LEU A 115 -1.50 -5.45 -11.40
CA LEU A 115 -1.11 -6.46 -10.40
C LEU A 115 -2.30 -6.91 -9.55
N GLU A 116 -3.17 -5.99 -9.14
CA GLU A 116 -4.38 -6.32 -8.38
C GLU A 116 -5.32 -7.21 -9.20
N ASN A 117 -5.58 -6.83 -10.45
CA ASN A 117 -6.36 -7.66 -11.37
C ASN A 117 -5.69 -9.02 -11.62
N GLY A 118 -4.37 -9.07 -11.80
CA GLY A 118 -3.64 -10.32 -11.91
C GLY A 118 -3.79 -11.20 -10.67
N ASN A 119 -3.69 -10.62 -9.46
CA ASN A 119 -3.87 -11.34 -8.20
C ASN A 119 -5.30 -11.87 -8.03
N THR A 120 -6.32 -11.10 -8.42
CA THR A 120 -7.72 -11.57 -8.37
C THR A 120 -7.94 -12.76 -9.31
N ILE A 121 -7.42 -12.71 -10.53
CA ILE A 121 -7.48 -13.83 -11.49
C ILE A 121 -6.73 -15.05 -10.94
N LEU A 122 -5.54 -14.86 -10.37
CA LEU A 122 -4.78 -15.95 -9.75
C LEU A 122 -5.52 -16.58 -8.59
N LYS A 123 -6.25 -15.80 -7.78
CA LYS A 123 -7.12 -16.32 -6.71
C LYS A 123 -8.27 -17.16 -7.27
N GLN A 124 -8.92 -16.68 -8.33
CA GLN A 124 -9.99 -17.42 -9.01
C GLN A 124 -9.46 -18.73 -9.59
N LEU A 125 -8.33 -18.69 -10.30
CA LEU A 125 -7.69 -19.87 -10.87
C LEU A 125 -7.30 -20.89 -9.79
N ASN A 126 -6.76 -20.41 -8.66
CA ASN A 126 -6.41 -21.29 -7.53
C ASN A 126 -7.65 -21.90 -6.88
N GLN A 127 -8.78 -21.17 -6.81
CA GLN A 127 -10.04 -21.72 -6.33
C GLN A 127 -10.57 -22.83 -7.26
N GLU A 128 -10.55 -22.63 -8.57
CA GLU A 128 -10.96 -23.65 -9.54
C GLU A 128 -10.07 -24.89 -9.47
N LEU A 129 -8.74 -24.72 -9.45
CA LEU A 129 -7.78 -25.82 -9.31
C LEU A 129 -7.89 -26.54 -7.96
N SER A 130 -8.26 -25.85 -6.88
CA SER A 130 -8.45 -26.47 -5.58
C SER A 130 -9.73 -27.31 -5.53
N LEU A 131 -10.78 -26.94 -6.26
CA LEU A 131 -11.99 -27.74 -6.35
C LEU A 131 -11.73 -29.02 -7.15
N GLU A 132 -11.06 -28.92 -8.30
CA GLU A 132 -10.65 -30.08 -9.09
C GLU A 132 -9.81 -31.06 -8.25
N LYS A 133 -8.84 -30.56 -7.49
CA LYS A 133 -8.05 -31.40 -6.56
C LYS A 133 -8.86 -32.04 -5.43
N VAL A 134 -9.93 -31.40 -4.97
CA VAL A 134 -10.81 -31.97 -3.94
C VAL A 134 -11.70 -33.04 -4.54
N ASP A 135 -12.20 -32.85 -5.77
CA ASP A 135 -12.97 -33.86 -6.49
C ASP A 135 -12.12 -35.09 -6.81
N ASP A 136 -10.89 -34.90 -7.32
CA ASP A 136 -9.94 -35.99 -7.56
C ASP A 136 -9.61 -36.77 -6.28
N LEU A 137 -9.40 -36.07 -5.15
CA LEU A 137 -9.13 -36.69 -3.86
C LEU A 137 -10.37 -37.46 -3.33
N LEU A 138 -11.57 -36.95 -3.55
CA LEU A 138 -12.81 -37.63 -3.16
C LEU A 138 -13.01 -38.90 -3.98
N ASP A 139 -12.77 -38.86 -5.28
CA ASP A 139 -12.84 -40.04 -6.14
C ASP A 139 -11.80 -41.08 -5.72
N GLU A 140 -10.55 -40.69 -5.49
CA GLU A 140 -9.50 -41.60 -5.01
C GLU A 140 -9.82 -42.16 -3.61
N SER A 141 -10.35 -41.33 -2.69
CA SER A 141 -10.73 -41.78 -1.35
C SER A 141 -11.95 -42.70 -1.37
N GLN A 142 -12.92 -42.47 -2.26
CA GLN A 142 -14.08 -43.34 -2.41
C GLN A 142 -13.70 -44.68 -3.03
N GLU A 143 -12.82 -44.68 -4.02
CA GLU A 143 -12.27 -45.91 -4.59
C GLU A 143 -11.47 -46.70 -3.54
N GLN A 144 -10.63 -46.03 -2.75
CA GLN A 144 -9.91 -46.67 -1.65
C GLN A 144 -10.85 -47.20 -0.55
N MET A 145 -11.92 -46.47 -0.20
CA MET A 145 -12.94 -46.96 0.72
C MET A 145 -13.70 -48.16 0.17
N ALA A 146 -14.04 -48.16 -1.13
CA ALA A 146 -14.70 -49.28 -1.78
C ALA A 146 -13.80 -50.53 -1.78
N ILE A 147 -12.51 -50.39 -2.09
CA ILE A 147 -11.52 -51.47 -2.02
C ILE A 147 -11.39 -51.98 -0.58
N ALA A 148 -11.31 -51.09 0.40
CA ALA A 148 -11.24 -51.49 1.81
C ALA A 148 -12.50 -52.25 2.27
N ASN A 149 -13.68 -51.85 1.78
CA ASN A 149 -14.93 -52.54 2.05
C ASN A 149 -15.01 -53.89 1.33
N GLU A 150 -14.56 -54.00 0.08
CA GLU A 150 -14.46 -55.28 -0.64
C GLU A 150 -13.49 -56.23 0.06
N ILE A 151 -12.35 -55.73 0.54
CA ILE A 151 -11.41 -56.51 1.36
C ILE A 151 -12.08 -56.99 2.66
N ASN A 152 -12.80 -56.10 3.34
CA ASN A 152 -13.53 -56.46 4.57
C ASN A 152 -14.71 -57.40 4.32
N GLU A 153 -15.37 -57.32 3.17
CA GLU A 153 -16.46 -58.21 2.78
C GLU A 153 -15.91 -59.58 2.43
N VAL A 154 -14.82 -59.67 1.65
CA VAL A 154 -14.15 -60.93 1.33
C VAL A 154 -13.55 -61.57 2.58
N LEU A 155 -12.91 -60.80 3.45
CA LEU A 155 -12.37 -61.29 4.73
C LEU A 155 -13.51 -61.65 5.70
N GLY A 156 -14.55 -60.83 5.78
CA GLY A 156 -15.72 -61.05 6.63
C GLY A 156 -16.51 -62.27 6.20
N GLU A 157 -16.78 -62.45 4.91
CA GLU A 157 -17.46 -63.61 4.35
C GLU A 157 -16.61 -64.89 4.52
N HIS A 158 -15.29 -64.79 4.36
CA HIS A 158 -14.39 -65.92 4.59
C HIS A 158 -14.25 -66.30 6.07
N GLN A 159 -14.24 -65.32 6.97
CA GLN A 159 -14.01 -65.53 8.40
C GLN A 159 -15.31 -65.84 9.17
N ILE A 160 -16.45 -65.26 8.80
CA ILE A 160 -17.76 -65.55 9.41
C ILE A 160 -18.20 -66.99 9.10
N ASN A 161 -17.95 -67.49 7.88
CA ASN A 161 -18.36 -68.84 7.50
C ASN A 161 -17.53 -69.98 8.15
N VAL A 162 -16.29 -69.72 8.57
CA VAL A 162 -15.39 -70.77 9.10
C VAL A 162 -15.14 -70.62 10.60
N ALA A 163 -15.09 -69.40 11.13
CA ALA A 163 -14.80 -69.13 12.54
C ALA A 163 -16.02 -68.66 13.36
N GLY A 164 -17.07 -68.13 12.71
CA GLY A 164 -18.24 -67.58 13.40
C GLY A 164 -19.00 -68.58 14.28
N GLN A 165 -19.16 -69.82 13.81
CA GLN A 165 -19.90 -70.84 14.58
C GLN A 165 -19.17 -71.32 15.85
N GLN A 166 -17.83 -71.31 15.87
CA GLN A 166 -17.08 -71.75 17.05
C GLN A 166 -16.90 -70.62 18.06
N ILE A 167 -16.80 -69.38 17.57
CA ILE A 167 -16.60 -68.20 18.42
C ILE A 167 -17.92 -67.76 19.07
N GLU A 168 -19.07 -67.83 18.38
CA GLU A 168 -20.36 -67.48 19.00
C GLU A 168 -20.69 -68.37 20.20
N ASP A 169 -20.49 -69.69 20.07
CA ASP A 169 -20.73 -70.64 21.17
C ASP A 169 -19.80 -70.40 22.38
N GLU A 170 -18.55 -69.97 22.15
CA GLU A 170 -17.56 -69.69 23.20
C GLU A 170 -17.82 -68.33 23.89
N VAL A 171 -18.22 -67.32 23.13
CA VAL A 171 -18.60 -65.99 23.63
C VAL A 171 -19.89 -66.07 24.47
N ASP A 172 -20.87 -66.87 24.08
CA ASP A 172 -22.10 -67.08 24.85
C ASP A 172 -21.83 -67.75 26.22
N LEU A 173 -20.86 -68.67 26.26
CA LEU A 173 -20.41 -69.31 27.50
C LEU A 173 -19.67 -68.32 28.40
N GLU A 174 -18.77 -67.51 27.85
CA GLU A 174 -18.01 -66.50 28.61
C GLU A 174 -18.93 -65.39 29.16
N LEU A 175 -19.96 -65.01 28.39
CA LEU A 175 -20.99 -64.05 28.84
C LEU A 175 -21.79 -64.62 30.02
N GLN A 176 -22.16 -65.90 29.99
CA GLN A 176 -22.82 -66.56 31.12
C GLN A 176 -21.94 -66.62 32.37
N ASP A 177 -20.64 -66.78 32.21
CA ASP A 177 -19.70 -66.86 33.33
C ASP A 177 -19.49 -65.49 33.98
N MET A 178 -19.33 -64.43 33.18
CA MET A 178 -19.26 -63.05 33.69
C MET A 178 -20.52 -62.63 34.45
N ILE A 179 -21.71 -63.06 34.01
CA ILE A 179 -22.97 -62.78 34.73
C ILE A 179 -22.96 -63.44 36.11
N LYS A 180 -22.46 -64.68 36.23
CA LYS A 180 -22.31 -65.37 37.52
C LYS A 180 -21.27 -64.73 38.43
N GLU A 181 -20.15 -64.28 37.88
CA GLU A 181 -19.10 -63.59 38.64
C GLU A 181 -19.60 -62.25 39.21
N MET A 182 -20.42 -61.52 38.46
CA MET A 182 -20.98 -60.24 38.88
C MET A 182 -22.05 -60.40 39.98
N GLU A 183 -22.79 -61.51 40.00
CA GLU A 183 -23.74 -61.84 41.08
C GLU A 183 -23.05 -62.33 42.36
N GLY A 184 -21.82 -62.84 42.28
CA GLY A 184 -21.06 -63.39 43.42
C GLY A 184 -20.23 -62.40 44.25
N SER A 185 -20.12 -61.13 43.85
CA SER A 185 -19.11 -60.19 44.36
C SER A 185 -19.68 -58.94 45.06
N VAL A 186 -20.80 -59.09 45.80
CA VAL A 186 -21.28 -58.08 46.75
C VAL A 186 -20.78 -58.39 48.17
N GLU A 187 -19.49 -58.20 48.46
CA GLU A 187 -19.05 -57.97 49.85
C GLU A 187 -17.74 -57.15 49.96
N MET A 188 -17.91 -55.85 50.21
CA MET A 188 -17.08 -54.92 51.00
C MET A 188 -15.54 -54.91 50.88
N LYS A 189 -14.97 -53.75 50.44
CA LYS A 189 -14.26 -52.76 51.29
C LYS A 189 -13.51 -51.69 50.47
N LYS A 190 -13.74 -50.42 50.80
CA LYS A 190 -12.91 -49.26 50.39
C LYS A 190 -11.51 -49.33 51.02
N PRO A 191 -10.50 -48.68 50.41
CA PRO A 191 -9.81 -47.63 51.16
C PRO A 191 -9.42 -46.38 50.37
N ASP A 192 -9.33 -45.28 51.12
CA ASP A 192 -8.84 -43.95 50.78
C ASP A 192 -7.30 -43.87 50.69
N SER A 193 -6.85 -42.85 49.95
CA SER A 193 -5.69 -41.97 50.23
C SER A 193 -4.25 -42.52 50.09
N ALA A 194 -3.51 -41.97 49.12
CA ALA A 194 -2.19 -41.37 49.35
C ALA A 194 -1.73 -40.57 48.11
N VAL A 195 -1.61 -39.24 48.24
CA VAL A 195 -0.98 -38.35 47.25
C VAL A 195 0.51 -38.28 47.54
N GLU A 196 1.31 -38.75 46.59
CA GLU A 196 2.77 -38.73 46.63
C GLU A 196 3.33 -37.39 46.09
N LYS A 197 4.32 -36.84 46.79
CA LYS A 197 4.88 -35.49 46.60
C LYS A 197 5.80 -35.43 45.36
N LEU A 198 5.59 -34.45 44.49
CA LEU A 198 6.53 -34.08 43.41
C LEU A 198 7.64 -33.11 43.92
N PRO A 199 8.86 -33.15 43.35
CA PRO A 199 9.98 -32.31 43.78
C PRO A 199 9.91 -30.87 43.26
N SER A 200 10.52 -29.95 44.01
CA SER A 200 10.53 -28.47 43.82
C SER A 200 11.51 -28.01 42.74
N VAL A 201 11.15 -26.96 41.98
CA VAL A 201 11.86 -26.41 40.81
C VAL A 201 12.71 -25.17 41.18
N SER A 202 13.55 -25.27 42.19
CA SER A 202 14.33 -24.13 42.72
C SER A 202 15.64 -23.81 41.97
N HIS A 203 15.84 -24.31 40.74
CA HIS A 203 17.08 -24.09 39.98
C HIS A 203 16.87 -23.87 38.47
N LEU A 204 15.93 -23.02 38.07
CA LEU A 204 15.94 -22.42 36.72
C LEU A 204 16.23 -20.92 36.81
N PRO A 205 17.12 -20.36 35.94
CA PRO A 205 17.43 -18.94 35.95
C PRO A 205 16.24 -18.09 35.49
N GLU A 206 15.96 -17.04 36.27
CA GLU A 206 14.89 -16.07 36.07
C GLU A 206 15.19 -15.15 34.88
N LEU A 207 14.28 -15.10 33.90
CA LEU A 207 14.33 -14.16 32.76
C LEU A 207 13.49 -12.93 33.10
N GLU A 208 14.13 -11.77 33.24
CA GLU A 208 13.43 -10.50 33.47
C GLU A 208 12.57 -10.09 32.25
N PRO A 209 11.30 -9.68 32.45
CA PRO A 209 10.43 -9.27 31.35
C PRO A 209 10.72 -7.83 30.92
N LYS A 210 11.26 -7.69 29.71
CA LYS A 210 11.50 -6.43 29.00
C LYS A 210 10.17 -5.87 28.45
N LYS A 211 9.28 -5.36 29.32
CA LYS A 211 7.98 -4.75 28.92
C LYS A 211 7.91 -3.22 28.98
N GLU A 212 8.91 -2.53 29.54
CA GLU A 212 8.80 -1.08 29.77
C GLU A 212 9.20 -0.16 28.61
N LYS A 213 9.71 -0.68 27.48
CA LYS A 213 10.10 0.19 26.34
C LYS A 213 9.03 0.39 25.29
N LEU A 214 8.03 -0.49 25.20
CA LEU A 214 6.98 -0.39 24.17
C LEU A 214 5.85 0.56 24.58
N GLN A 215 5.57 0.69 25.88
CA GLN A 215 4.45 1.54 26.34
C GLN A 215 4.75 3.04 26.31
N LYS A 216 6.03 3.46 26.35
CA LYS A 216 6.40 4.88 26.28
C LYS A 216 6.33 5.45 24.85
N GLU A 217 6.60 4.63 23.84
CA GLU A 217 6.50 5.06 22.43
C GLU A 217 5.02 5.21 22.01
N GLU A 218 4.12 4.32 22.46
CA GLU A 218 2.68 4.46 22.17
C GLU A 218 2.01 5.66 22.88
N THR A 219 2.48 6.07 24.07
CA THR A 219 1.89 7.23 24.77
C THR A 219 2.39 8.58 24.23
N GLU A 220 3.61 8.66 23.69
CA GLU A 220 4.10 9.90 23.06
C GLU A 220 3.48 10.13 21.68
N GLU A 221 3.18 9.07 20.90
CA GLU A 221 2.49 9.21 19.60
C GLU A 221 1.01 9.63 19.75
N GLU A 222 0.30 9.15 20.79
CA GLU A 222 -1.10 9.55 21.04
C GLU A 222 -1.23 11.00 21.56
N GLU A 223 -0.24 11.51 22.32
CA GLU A 223 -0.25 12.90 22.80
C GLU A 223 0.05 13.92 21.68
N GLU A 224 0.92 13.58 20.71
CA GLU A 224 1.19 14.45 19.55
C GLU A 224 -0.02 14.53 18.57
N GLU A 225 -0.79 13.45 18.41
CA GLU A 225 -2.01 13.47 17.59
C GLU A 225 -3.14 14.30 18.22
N GLU A 226 -3.27 14.32 19.56
CA GLU A 226 -4.28 15.12 20.26
C GLU A 226 -3.97 16.63 20.25
N GLU A 227 -2.71 17.05 20.33
CA GLU A 227 -2.32 18.46 20.23
C GLU A 227 -2.51 19.01 18.80
N GLY A 228 -2.19 18.21 17.77
CA GLY A 228 -2.41 18.59 16.37
C GLY A 228 -3.89 18.81 16.02
N PHE A 229 -4.80 18.07 16.67
CA PHE A 229 -6.25 18.23 16.46
C PHE A 229 -6.84 19.44 17.20
N LYS A 230 -6.23 19.87 18.32
CA LYS A 230 -6.66 21.07 19.07
C LYS A 230 -6.22 22.35 18.37
N GLU A 231 -5.03 22.40 17.76
CA GLU A 231 -4.57 23.60 17.04
C GLU A 231 -5.39 23.90 15.77
N GLN A 232 -5.90 22.87 15.07
CA GLN A 232 -6.74 23.07 13.88
C GLN A 232 -8.15 23.61 14.20
N ARG A 233 -8.66 23.42 15.42
CA ARG A 233 -9.97 23.95 15.83
C ARG A 233 -9.96 25.43 16.24
N VAL A 234 -8.80 26.04 16.46
CA VAL A 234 -8.68 27.46 16.87
C VAL A 234 -8.58 28.41 15.67
N LEU A 235 -8.35 27.90 14.46
CA LEU A 235 -8.08 28.70 13.25
C LEU A 235 -9.29 28.96 12.34
N ILE A 236 -10.51 28.59 12.74
CA ILE A 236 -11.74 28.95 12.01
C ILE A 236 -12.44 30.10 12.76
N PRO A 237 -12.29 31.37 12.33
CA PRO A 237 -13.08 32.45 12.90
C PRO A 237 -14.53 32.35 12.42
N SER A 238 -15.48 32.51 13.35
CA SER A 238 -16.92 32.69 13.09
C SER A 238 -17.22 33.87 12.18
#